data_AF-T1ADC0-F1
#
_entry.id   AF-T1ADC0-F1
#
_cell.length_a   1.000
_cell.length_b   1.000
_cell.length_c   1.000
_cell.angle_alpha   90.00
_cell.angle_beta   90.00
_cell.angle_gamma   90.00
#
_symmetry.space_group_name_H-M   'P 1'
#
loop_
_entity.id
_entity.type
_entity.pdbx_description
1 polymer ?
#
loop_
_entity_poly.entity_id
_entity_poly.type
_entity_poly.pdbx_seq_one_letter_code
_entity_poly.pdbx_strand_id
1 'polypeptide(L)'
;NEPRERTTLRMSVLAAEELAWGDAALLLSLPGPGLGGPPVSFIGTKEQRDRFFAIFSDPKRPHFGAYALTEPEAGSDVAGIRTRVEEVAGGFRLNGTKTFITNGSRADWVVVFGTIDPKLGRAGHRTFVVERGTPGFSVGRKHRKLGLRANDTAELVFQDCVVP
;
A
#
# COMPACT_ATOMS: atom_id res chain seq x y z
N ASN A 1 -26.05 -8.39 -10.66
CA ASN A 1 -25.88 -8.54 -9.19
C ASN A 1 -25.79 -7.22 -8.43
N GLU A 2 -26.20 -6.10 -9.04
CA GLU A 2 -26.15 -4.73 -8.48
C GLU A 2 -26.78 -4.54 -7.08
N PRO A 3 -27.91 -5.19 -6.71
CA PRO A 3 -28.52 -4.98 -5.40
C PRO A 3 -27.65 -5.49 -4.24
N ARG A 4 -26.95 -6.61 -4.44
CA ARG A 4 -26.09 -7.22 -3.42
C ARG A 4 -24.84 -6.38 -3.17
N GLU A 5 -24.29 -5.80 -4.23
CA GLU A 5 -23.12 -4.92 -4.17
C GLU A 5 -23.44 -3.60 -3.44
N ARG A 6 -24.61 -3.00 -3.70
CA ARG A 6 -25.10 -1.82 -2.96
C ARG A 6 -25.29 -2.09 -1.47
N THR A 7 -25.79 -3.29 -1.10
CA THR A 7 -25.90 -3.69 0.31
C THR A 7 -24.53 -3.83 0.97
N THR A 8 -23.57 -4.48 0.31
CA THR A 8 -22.21 -4.64 0.84
C THR A 8 -21.53 -3.28 1.08
N LEU A 9 -21.61 -2.36 0.12
CA LEU A 9 -21.03 -1.01 0.26
C LEU A 9 -21.70 -0.19 1.38
N ARG A 10 -23.01 -0.33 1.57
CA ARG A 10 -23.71 0.32 2.70
C ARG A 10 -23.25 -0.25 4.04
N MET A 11 -23.15 -1.57 4.13
CA MET A 11 -22.69 -2.23 5.35
C MET A 11 -21.25 -1.86 5.70
N SER A 12 -20.36 -1.69 4.72
CA SER A 12 -18.98 -1.26 4.99
C SER A 12 -18.90 0.17 5.52
N VAL A 13 -19.75 1.08 5.03
CA VAL A 13 -19.84 2.46 5.55
C VAL A 13 -20.36 2.48 6.98
N LEU A 14 -21.46 1.77 7.27
CA LEU A 14 -22.01 1.68 8.63
C LEU A 14 -21.00 1.06 9.60
N ALA A 15 -20.33 -0.03 9.21
CA ALA A 15 -19.29 -0.64 10.04
C ALA A 15 -18.12 0.32 10.32
N ALA A 16 -17.73 1.12 9.32
CA ALA A 16 -16.67 2.11 9.49
C ALA A 16 -17.08 3.24 10.45
N GLU A 17 -18.33 3.70 10.39
CA GLU A 17 -18.90 4.69 11.30
C GLU A 17 -18.89 4.20 12.75
N GLU A 18 -19.40 2.99 13.00
CA GLU A 18 -19.46 2.41 14.34
C GLU A 18 -18.07 2.14 14.94
N LEU A 19 -17.11 1.65 14.11
CA LEU A 19 -15.72 1.48 14.55
C LEU A 19 -15.07 2.82 14.91
N ALA A 20 -15.31 3.85 14.10
CA ALA A 20 -14.74 5.18 14.32
C ALA A 20 -15.37 5.91 15.50
N TRP A 21 -16.64 5.64 15.82
CA TRP A 21 -17.31 6.14 17.02
C TRP A 21 -16.59 5.69 18.30
N GLY A 22 -16.15 4.43 18.34
CA GLY A 22 -15.33 3.91 19.45
C GLY A 22 -13.89 4.42 19.44
N ASP A 23 -13.17 4.23 18.33
CA ASP A 23 -11.84 4.79 18.10
C ASP A 23 -11.55 4.91 16.59
N ALA A 24 -11.44 6.14 16.09
CA ALA A 24 -11.10 6.42 14.70
C ALA A 24 -9.77 5.77 14.24
N ALA A 25 -8.83 5.50 15.16
CA ALA A 25 -7.59 4.81 14.84
C ALA A 25 -7.81 3.31 14.56
N LEU A 26 -8.82 2.69 15.19
CA LEU A 26 -9.11 1.26 15.06
C LEU A 26 -9.50 0.92 13.62
N LEU A 27 -10.31 1.76 12.99
CA LEU A 27 -10.73 1.60 11.58
C LEU A 27 -9.54 1.39 10.63
N LEU A 28 -8.45 2.13 10.86
CA LEU A 28 -7.23 2.07 10.05
C LEU A 28 -6.25 0.99 10.53
N SER A 29 -6.53 0.36 11.67
CA SER A 29 -5.62 -0.55 12.34
C SER A 29 -5.97 -2.03 12.16
N LEU A 30 -7.12 -2.35 11.56
CA LEU A 30 -7.58 -3.73 11.37
C LEU A 30 -6.70 -4.50 10.36
N PRO A 31 -6.54 -5.83 10.54
CA PRO A 31 -5.84 -6.69 9.60
C PRO A 31 -6.57 -6.79 8.27
N GLY A 32 -5.82 -7.08 7.20
CA GLY A 32 -6.35 -7.20 5.85
C GLY A 32 -5.49 -6.46 4.82
N PRO A 33 -5.93 -6.46 3.55
CA PRO A 33 -5.15 -5.92 2.44
C PRO A 33 -5.07 -4.39 2.43
N GLY A 34 -5.85 -3.70 3.27
CA GLY A 34 -5.91 -2.25 3.35
C GLY A 34 -6.19 -1.59 1.98
N LEU A 35 -5.66 -0.38 1.79
CA LEU A 35 -5.75 0.31 0.50
C LEU A 35 -4.89 -0.33 -0.60
N GLY A 36 -4.00 -1.26 -0.25
CA GLY A 36 -3.22 -2.03 -1.22
C GLY A 36 -4.07 -3.10 -1.93
N GLY A 37 -5.18 -3.54 -1.32
CA GLY A 37 -6.07 -4.56 -1.87
C GLY A 37 -6.73 -4.17 -3.20
N PRO A 38 -7.41 -3.01 -3.29
CA PRO A 38 -8.12 -2.64 -4.51
C PRO A 38 -7.25 -2.67 -5.78
N PRO A 39 -6.04 -2.06 -5.84
CA PRO A 39 -5.16 -2.20 -7.01
C PRO A 39 -4.90 -3.67 -7.38
N VAL A 40 -4.50 -4.51 -6.42
CA VAL A 40 -4.23 -5.93 -6.70
C VAL A 40 -5.48 -6.64 -7.23
N SER A 41 -6.65 -6.34 -6.67
CA SER A 41 -7.92 -6.94 -7.08
C SER A 41 -8.36 -6.53 -8.49
N PHE A 42 -8.20 -5.24 -8.84
CA PHE A 42 -8.68 -4.69 -10.11
C PHE A 42 -7.73 -4.92 -11.28
N ILE A 43 -6.41 -4.76 -11.08
CA ILE A 43 -5.43 -4.80 -12.17
C ILE A 43 -4.52 -6.03 -12.16
N GLY A 44 -4.43 -6.76 -11.05
CA GLY A 44 -3.58 -7.95 -10.95
C GLY A 44 -4.10 -9.11 -11.79
N THR A 45 -3.21 -9.97 -12.28
CA THR A 45 -3.59 -11.24 -12.93
C THR A 45 -4.26 -12.19 -11.93
N LYS A 46 -4.86 -13.29 -12.41
CA LYS A 46 -5.44 -14.29 -11.52
C LYS A 46 -4.40 -14.85 -10.54
N GLU A 47 -3.21 -15.15 -11.05
CA GLU A 47 -2.09 -15.71 -10.29
C GLU A 47 -1.60 -14.72 -9.23
N GLN A 48 -1.51 -13.44 -9.58
CA GLN A 48 -1.13 -12.38 -8.62
C GLN A 48 -2.19 -12.21 -7.54
N ARG A 49 -3.48 -12.18 -7.90
CA ARG A 49 -4.57 -12.08 -6.92
C ARG A 49 -4.56 -13.28 -5.97
N ASP A 50 -4.51 -14.48 -6.50
CA ASP A 50 -4.51 -15.70 -5.68
C ASP A 50 -3.30 -15.71 -4.73
N ARG A 51 -2.11 -15.37 -5.21
CA ARG A 51 -0.89 -15.30 -4.39
C ARG A 51 -0.97 -14.24 -3.30
N PHE A 52 -1.26 -12.98 -3.66
CA PHE A 52 -1.16 -11.87 -2.71
C PHE A 52 -2.34 -11.79 -1.74
N PHE A 53 -3.50 -12.36 -2.09
CA PHE A 53 -4.62 -12.47 -1.15
C PHE A 53 -4.59 -13.73 -0.28
N ALA A 54 -3.89 -14.80 -0.69
CA ALA A 54 -3.82 -16.04 0.09
C ALA A 54 -3.30 -15.82 1.53
N ILE A 55 -2.41 -14.86 1.73
CA ILE A 55 -1.84 -14.56 3.05
C ILE A 55 -2.91 -14.11 4.08
N PHE A 56 -4.00 -13.47 3.65
CA PHE A 56 -5.05 -13.01 4.58
C PHE A 56 -6.00 -14.12 5.04
N SER A 57 -5.85 -15.32 4.48
CA SER A 57 -6.57 -16.51 4.93
C SER A 57 -5.80 -17.27 6.03
N ASP A 58 -4.57 -16.88 6.38
CA ASP A 58 -3.80 -17.50 7.46
C ASP A 58 -4.32 -17.02 8.83
N PRO A 59 -4.88 -17.91 9.68
CA PRO A 59 -5.40 -17.53 10.98
C PRO A 59 -4.31 -17.42 12.06
N LYS A 60 -3.07 -17.82 11.79
CA LYS A 60 -2.00 -17.88 12.81
C LYS A 60 -1.61 -16.50 13.34
N ARG A 61 -1.65 -15.48 12.49
CA ARG A 61 -1.36 -14.09 12.89
C ARG A 61 -2.10 -13.10 12.00
N PRO A 62 -2.34 -11.87 12.49
CA PRO A 62 -2.80 -10.77 11.65
C PRO A 62 -1.83 -10.44 10.51
N HIS A 63 -2.38 -10.27 9.31
CA HIS A 63 -1.64 -9.89 8.11
C HIS A 63 -2.08 -8.53 7.59
N PHE A 64 -1.15 -7.78 6.99
CA PHE A 64 -1.41 -6.39 6.59
C PHE A 64 -0.88 -6.10 5.19
N GLY A 65 -1.73 -5.48 4.36
CA GLY A 65 -1.32 -4.80 3.13
C GLY A 65 -1.17 -3.30 3.35
N ALA A 66 -0.36 -2.65 2.50
CA ALA A 66 -0.20 -1.20 2.48
C ALA A 66 -0.21 -0.62 1.07
N TYR A 67 -0.41 0.69 0.98
CA TYR A 67 -0.48 1.46 -0.26
C TYR A 67 0.47 2.65 -0.18
N ALA A 68 1.45 2.70 -1.08
CA ALA A 68 2.55 3.64 -1.03
C ALA A 68 2.65 4.49 -2.30
N LEU A 69 1.94 5.61 -2.25
CA LEU A 69 1.94 6.64 -3.29
C LEU A 69 2.71 7.89 -2.84
N THR A 70 2.30 8.46 -1.71
CA THR A 70 2.82 9.70 -1.13
C THR A 70 4.33 9.67 -0.86
N GLU A 71 4.99 10.75 -1.22
CA GLU A 71 6.41 11.01 -0.99
C GLU A 71 6.60 12.27 -0.15
N PRO A 72 7.76 12.47 0.49
CA PRO A 72 8.06 13.71 1.21
C PRO A 72 7.84 14.98 0.37
N GLU A 73 8.16 14.92 -0.93
CA GLU A 73 8.05 16.03 -1.88
C GLU A 73 6.74 16.02 -2.69
N ALA A 74 5.90 14.98 -2.56
CA ALA A 74 4.71 14.79 -3.39
C ALA A 74 3.57 14.11 -2.62
N GLY A 75 2.66 14.92 -2.08
CA GLY A 75 1.43 14.48 -1.41
C GLY A 75 0.18 14.77 -2.24
N SER A 76 -0.24 16.03 -2.28
CA SER A 76 -1.40 16.46 -3.09
C SER A 76 -1.09 16.41 -4.58
N ASP A 77 0.12 16.78 -4.98
CA ASP A 77 0.60 16.63 -6.36
C ASP A 77 1.17 15.23 -6.60
N VAL A 78 0.27 14.24 -6.67
CA VAL A 78 0.65 12.85 -6.91
C VAL A 78 1.28 12.63 -8.29
N ALA A 79 1.12 13.56 -9.25
CA ALA A 79 1.76 13.45 -10.56
C ALA A 79 3.27 13.73 -10.49
N GLY A 80 3.72 14.42 -9.43
CA GLY A 80 5.11 14.81 -9.21
C GLY A 80 5.96 13.80 -8.43
N ILE A 81 5.50 12.56 -8.23
CA ILE A 81 6.27 11.52 -7.52
C ILE A 81 7.62 11.25 -8.20
N ARG A 82 8.63 10.90 -7.40
CA ARG A 82 10.02 10.78 -7.82
C ARG A 82 10.64 9.41 -7.55
N THR A 83 9.99 8.49 -6.83
CA THR A 83 10.45 7.10 -6.75
C THR A 83 10.69 6.57 -8.16
N ARG A 84 11.95 6.27 -8.49
CA ARG A 84 12.38 5.86 -9.82
C ARG A 84 12.12 4.38 -10.02
N VAL A 85 11.72 4.05 -11.24
CA VAL A 85 11.52 2.69 -11.73
C VAL A 85 12.38 2.52 -12.95
N GLU A 86 13.30 1.58 -12.89
CA GLU A 86 14.21 1.25 -14.00
C GLU A 86 14.05 -0.22 -14.35
N GLU A 87 13.91 -0.53 -15.64
CA GLU A 87 13.95 -1.92 -16.10
C GLU A 87 15.38 -2.47 -15.95
N VAL A 88 15.50 -3.67 -15.40
CA VAL A 88 16.76 -4.39 -15.18
C VAL A 88 16.61 -5.84 -15.61
N ALA A 89 17.72 -6.58 -15.70
CA ALA A 89 17.65 -8.00 -15.97
C ALA A 89 16.82 -8.71 -14.89
N GLY A 90 15.70 -9.30 -15.28
CA GLY A 90 14.82 -10.06 -14.38
C GLY A 90 13.73 -9.25 -13.67
N GLY A 91 13.53 -7.97 -14.00
CA GLY A 91 12.39 -7.19 -13.48
C GLY A 91 12.63 -5.68 -13.47
N PHE A 92 12.21 -5.03 -12.39
CA PHE A 92 12.29 -3.59 -12.21
C PHE A 92 13.01 -3.25 -10.90
N ARG A 93 13.85 -2.22 -10.96
CA ARG A 93 14.54 -1.67 -9.80
C ARG A 93 13.86 -0.40 -9.34
N LEU A 94 13.53 -0.34 -8.05
CA LEU A 94 12.89 0.78 -7.40
C LEU A 94 13.89 1.52 -6.52
N ASN A 95 13.94 2.84 -6.67
CA ASN A 95 14.77 3.74 -5.87
C ASN A 95 13.97 4.96 -5.40
N GLY A 96 13.82 5.15 -4.10
CA GLY A 96 13.13 6.31 -3.53
C GLY A 96 12.59 6.10 -2.12
N THR A 97 11.85 7.09 -1.63
CA THR A 97 11.27 7.07 -0.28
C THR A 97 9.80 7.44 -0.33
N LYS A 98 8.96 6.62 0.31
CA LYS A 98 7.54 6.87 0.53
C LYS A 98 7.31 7.30 1.97
N THR A 99 6.30 8.12 2.21
CA THR A 99 5.98 8.61 3.56
C THR A 99 4.48 8.62 3.83
N PHE A 100 4.13 8.65 5.11
CA PHE A 100 2.75 8.55 5.60
C PHE A 100 2.04 7.25 5.21
N ILE A 101 2.77 6.14 5.13
CA ILE A 101 2.21 4.86 4.71
C ILE A 101 1.52 4.16 5.87
N THR A 102 0.19 4.10 5.82
CA THR A 102 -0.63 3.31 6.73
C THR A 102 -0.21 1.83 6.64
N ASN A 103 -0.03 1.19 7.81
CA ASN A 103 0.53 -0.16 7.96
C ASN A 103 2.00 -0.33 7.54
N GLY A 104 2.71 0.73 7.16
CA GLY A 104 4.03 0.61 6.51
C GLY A 104 5.07 -0.20 7.29
N SER A 105 5.10 -0.15 8.63
CA SER A 105 6.09 -0.89 9.43
C SER A 105 5.73 -2.37 9.66
N ARG A 106 4.47 -2.73 9.44
CA ARG A 106 3.91 -4.05 9.75
C ARG A 106 3.37 -4.81 8.54
N ALA A 107 3.28 -4.15 7.38
CA ALA A 107 2.77 -4.74 6.16
C ALA A 107 3.63 -5.94 5.71
N ASP A 108 2.97 -7.02 5.30
CA ASP A 108 3.60 -8.18 4.68
C ASP A 108 3.92 -7.90 3.20
N TRP A 109 3.12 -7.04 2.55
CA TRP A 109 3.38 -6.52 1.22
C TRP A 109 2.82 -5.11 1.05
N VAL A 110 3.39 -4.36 0.12
CA VAL A 110 3.03 -2.97 -0.18
C VAL A 110 2.83 -2.78 -1.68
N VAL A 111 1.74 -2.14 -2.09
CA VAL A 111 1.62 -1.62 -3.46
C VAL A 111 2.36 -0.29 -3.54
N VAL A 112 3.44 -0.24 -4.30
CA VAL A 112 4.33 0.91 -4.44
C VAL A 112 4.16 1.53 -5.82
N PHE A 113 3.95 2.84 -5.84
CA PHE A 113 3.91 3.64 -7.06
C PHE A 113 5.29 4.25 -7.31
N GLY A 114 5.81 4.10 -8.52
CA GLY A 114 7.00 4.82 -8.96
C GLY A 114 6.80 5.34 -10.39
N THR A 115 7.78 6.06 -10.90
CA THR A 115 7.76 6.62 -12.25
C THR A 115 8.97 6.16 -13.06
N ILE A 116 8.73 5.80 -14.32
CA ILE A 116 9.80 5.53 -15.30
C ILE A 116 10.37 6.82 -15.90
N ASP A 117 9.59 7.91 -15.90
CA ASP A 117 10.04 9.24 -16.31
C ASP A 117 9.13 10.30 -15.66
N PRO A 118 9.66 11.16 -14.76
CA PRO A 118 8.89 12.25 -14.14
C PRO A 118 8.28 13.23 -15.14
N LYS A 119 8.87 13.39 -16.33
CA LYS A 119 8.37 14.33 -17.35
C LYS A 119 7.04 13.88 -17.93
N LEU A 120 6.73 12.58 -17.86
CA LEU A 120 5.45 12.02 -18.31
C LEU A 120 4.32 12.20 -17.28
N GLY A 121 4.63 12.72 -16.08
CA GLY A 121 3.68 12.81 -14.98
C GLY A 121 2.98 11.47 -14.73
N ARG A 122 1.64 11.49 -14.63
CA ARG A 122 0.83 10.29 -14.36
C ARG A 122 1.00 9.18 -15.41
N ALA A 123 1.31 9.50 -16.67
CA ALA A 123 1.52 8.48 -17.70
C ALA A 123 2.81 7.67 -17.48
N GLY A 124 3.78 8.24 -16.75
CA GLY A 124 5.01 7.56 -16.34
C GLY A 124 4.84 6.63 -15.14
N HIS A 125 3.69 6.66 -14.45
CA HIS A 125 3.52 5.87 -13.23
C HIS A 125 3.46 4.37 -13.53
N ARG A 126 4.12 3.58 -12.69
CA ARG A 126 4.05 2.13 -12.64
C ARG A 126 3.82 1.68 -11.20
N THR A 127 3.12 0.57 -11.04
CA THR A 127 2.73 0.03 -9.74
C THR A 127 3.29 -1.36 -9.55
N PHE A 128 3.86 -1.60 -8.37
CA PHE A 128 4.52 -2.86 -8.03
C PHE A 128 4.01 -3.37 -6.70
N VAL A 129 3.83 -4.68 -6.54
CA VAL A 129 3.66 -5.28 -5.22
C VAL A 129 5.05 -5.65 -4.72
N VAL A 130 5.47 -5.03 -3.61
CA VAL A 130 6.77 -5.28 -2.99
C VAL A 130 6.53 -6.00 -1.66
N GLU A 131 7.02 -7.23 -1.55
CA GLU A 131 6.92 -8.04 -0.34
C GLU A 131 7.94 -7.59 0.71
N ARG A 132 7.57 -7.70 1.99
CA ARG A 132 8.50 -7.44 3.09
C ARG A 132 9.66 -8.43 3.02
N GLY A 133 10.88 -7.92 3.13
CA GLY A 133 12.10 -8.72 3.07
C GLY A 133 12.75 -8.76 1.68
N THR A 134 12.13 -8.18 0.65
CA THR A 134 12.80 -7.93 -0.64
C THR A 134 14.09 -7.12 -0.39
N PRO A 135 15.26 -7.57 -0.88
CA PRO A 135 16.51 -6.82 -0.74
C PRO A 135 16.36 -5.40 -1.27
N GLY A 136 16.86 -4.42 -0.51
CA GLY A 136 16.73 -3.00 -0.85
C GLY A 136 15.42 -2.35 -0.36
N PHE A 137 14.41 -3.11 0.07
CA PHE A 137 13.24 -2.57 0.74
C PHE A 137 13.43 -2.57 2.27
N SER A 138 13.30 -1.40 2.89
CA SER A 138 13.33 -1.24 4.34
C SER A 138 12.26 -0.28 4.85
N VAL A 139 11.92 -0.44 6.13
CA VAL A 139 11.05 0.51 6.84
C VAL A 139 11.95 1.61 7.39
N GLY A 140 11.62 2.86 7.05
CA GLY A 140 12.27 4.05 7.60
C GLY A 140 11.69 4.40 8.97
N ARG A 141 11.38 5.68 9.18
CA ARG A 141 10.82 6.16 10.44
C ARG A 141 9.34 5.79 10.60
N LYS A 142 8.96 5.30 11.79
CA LYS A 142 7.55 5.31 12.23
C LYS A 142 7.18 6.69 12.78
N HIS A 143 6.11 7.28 12.23
CA HIS A 143 5.68 8.64 12.55
C HIS A 143 5.08 8.74 13.95
N ARG A 144 5.52 9.74 14.74
CA ARG A 144 4.87 10.15 15.99
C ARG A 144 3.81 11.19 15.64
N LYS A 145 2.55 10.88 15.87
CA LYS A 145 1.40 11.66 15.38
C LYS A 145 0.63 12.30 16.55
N LEU A 146 -0.05 13.41 16.24
CA LEU A 146 -0.99 14.10 17.15
C LEU A 146 -2.15 13.17 17.55
N GLY A 147 -2.86 12.62 16.57
CA GLY A 147 -3.97 11.68 16.70
C GLY A 147 -3.76 10.39 15.90
N LEU A 148 -4.78 9.53 15.85
CA LEU A 148 -4.73 8.22 15.18
C LEU A 148 -3.50 7.40 15.60
N ARG A 149 -3.15 7.43 16.88
CA ARG A 149 -1.87 6.95 17.41
C ARG A 149 -1.73 5.43 17.39
N ALA A 150 -2.86 4.71 17.47
CA ALA A 150 -2.88 3.25 17.33
C ALA A 150 -2.60 2.79 15.89
N ASN A 151 -2.96 3.63 14.90
CA ASN A 151 -2.67 3.36 13.49
C ASN A 151 -1.17 3.39 13.23
N ASP A 152 -0.67 2.36 12.55
CA ASP A 152 0.71 2.32 12.09
C ASP A 152 0.90 3.24 10.89
N THR A 153 1.88 4.14 10.94
CA THR A 153 2.19 5.04 9.82
C THR A 153 3.70 5.21 9.74
N ALA A 154 4.30 4.86 8.60
CA ALA A 154 5.75 4.83 8.47
C ALA A 154 6.23 5.37 7.13
N GLU A 155 7.53 5.66 7.09
CA GLU A 155 8.29 5.80 5.85
C GLU A 155 8.72 4.44 5.33
N LEU A 156 8.79 4.30 4.02
CA LEU A 156 9.31 3.13 3.32
C LEU A 156 10.43 3.57 2.41
N VAL A 157 11.56 2.87 2.44
CA VAL A 157 12.76 3.20 1.68
C VAL A 157 13.07 2.06 0.73
N PHE A 158 13.30 2.41 -0.53
CA PHE A 158 13.70 1.50 -1.60
C PHE A 158 15.06 1.94 -2.11
N GLN A 159 16.08 1.10 -1.92
CA GLN A 159 17.46 1.32 -2.33
C GLN A 159 17.91 0.12 -3.16
N ASP A 160 17.98 0.30 -4.47
CA ASP A 160 18.24 -0.76 -5.44
C ASP A 160 17.33 -1.98 -5.24
N CYS A 161 16.07 -1.72 -4.89
CA CYS A 161 15.07 -2.75 -4.60
C CYS A 161 14.58 -3.38 -5.90
N VAL A 162 15.02 -4.60 -6.21
CA VAL A 162 14.61 -5.30 -7.43
C VAL A 162 13.35 -6.13 -7.17
N VAL A 163 12.35 -5.94 -8.03
CA VAL A 163 11.08 -6.67 -8.02
C VAL A 163 10.83 -7.31 -9.39
N PRO A 164 10.32 -8.55 -9.45
CA PRO A 164 10.04 -9.22 -10.71
C PRO A 164 8.86 -8.59 -11.46
#